data_AF-R5X6K4-F1
#
_entry.id   AF-R5X6K4-F1
#
_cell.length_a   1.000
_cell.length_b   1.000
_cell.length_c   1.000
_cell.angle_alpha   90.00
_cell.angle_beta   90.00
_cell.angle_gamma   90.00
#
_symmetry.space_group_name_H-M   'P 1'
#
loop_
_entity.id
_entity.type
_entity.pdbx_description
1 polymer ?
#
loop_
_entity_poly.entity_id
_entity_poly.type
_entity_poly.pdbx_seq_one_letter_code
_entity_poly.pdbx_strand_id
1 'polypeptide(L)'
;MIKTLGIISGGICIIILFLNFLLYFLQDIYFKTNNKNIKKSINSALPILSKYNKCSIFICFIFFLIHISCFFNSIKHFNLNALVLFFLILIITFDFDIFFKSEKYLLKKIASYLIIFFLIFHIIL
;
A
#
# COMPACT_ATOMS: atom_id res chain seq x y z
N MET A 1 -6.79 16.05 -21.06
CA MET A 1 -5.48 16.05 -20.36
C MET A 1 -5.61 15.80 -18.86
N ILE A 2 -6.42 16.58 -18.12
CA ILE A 2 -6.63 16.40 -16.66
C ILE A 2 -7.16 15.00 -16.30
N LYS A 3 -8.16 14.49 -17.04
CA LYS A 3 -8.67 13.12 -16.84
C LYS A 3 -7.60 12.05 -17.04
N THR A 4 -6.79 12.18 -18.08
CA THR A 4 -5.69 11.25 -18.39
C THR A 4 -4.64 11.26 -17.28
N LEU A 5 -4.27 12.44 -16.77
CA LEU A 5 -3.36 12.60 -15.63
C LEU A 5 -3.91 11.90 -14.38
N GLY A 6 -5.20 12.11 -14.08
CA GLY A 6 -5.87 11.45 -12.96
C GLY A 6 -5.90 9.92 -13.07
N ILE A 7 -6.13 9.37 -14.26
CA ILE A 7 -6.11 7.91 -14.48
C ILE A 7 -4.70 7.34 -14.27
N ILE A 8 -3.68 7.99 -14.84
CA ILE A 8 -2.28 7.56 -14.71
C ILE A 8 -1.84 7.61 -13.24
N SER A 9 -2.15 8.70 -12.53
CA SER A 9 -1.79 8.82 -11.11
C SER A 9 -2.47 7.76 -10.25
N GLY A 10 -3.75 7.47 -10.50
CA GLY A 10 -4.48 6.38 -9.83
C GLY A 10 -3.85 5.01 -10.11
N GLY A 11 -3.49 4.72 -11.36
CA GLY A 11 -2.81 3.48 -11.74
C GLY A 11 -1.47 3.29 -11.04
N ILE A 12 -0.66 4.35 -10.95
CA ILE A 12 0.62 4.32 -10.21
C ILE A 12 0.37 4.02 -8.71
N CYS A 13 -0.62 4.65 -8.10
CA CYS A 13 -0.99 4.37 -6.70
C CYS A 13 -1.35 2.90 -6.49
N ILE A 14 -2.16 2.30 -7.38
CA ILE A 14 -2.56 0.89 -7.27
C ILE A 14 -1.33 -0.03 -7.29
N ILE A 15 -0.38 0.22 -8.20
CA ILE A 15 0.85 -0.59 -8.30
C ILE A 15 1.66 -0.49 -7.00
N ILE A 16 1.83 0.72 -6.47
CA ILE A 16 2.62 0.92 -5.24
C ILE A 16 1.92 0.27 -4.03
N LEU A 17 0.61 0.43 -3.89
CA LEU A 17 -0.16 -0.19 -2.82
C LEU A 17 -0.11 -1.72 -2.90
N PHE A 18 -0.14 -2.28 -4.11
CA PHE A 18 0.03 -3.71 -4.30
C PHE A 18 1.42 -4.20 -3.88
N LEU A 19 2.50 -3.48 -4.22
CA LEU A 19 3.85 -3.80 -3.76
C LEU A 19 3.97 -3.72 -2.23
N ASN A 20 3.31 -2.75 -1.60
CA ASN A 20 3.26 -2.62 -0.15
C ASN A 20 2.55 -3.82 0.50
N PHE A 21 1.41 -4.23 -0.04
CA PHE A 21 0.72 -5.45 0.40
C PHE A 21 1.61 -6.69 0.25
N LEU A 22 2.29 -6.81 -0.89
CA LEU A 22 3.13 -7.96 -1.19
C LEU A 22 4.29 -8.09 -0.19
N LEU A 23 4.86 -6.97 0.29
CA LEU A 23 5.85 -6.98 1.36
C LEU A 23 5.30 -7.65 2.63
N TYR A 24 4.14 -7.22 3.11
CA TYR A 24 3.55 -7.77 4.34
C TYR A 24 3.07 -9.21 4.16
N PHE A 25 2.54 -9.54 2.99
CA PHE A 25 2.12 -10.89 2.64
C PHE A 25 3.31 -11.87 2.64
N LEU A 26 4.43 -11.50 2.03
CA LEU A 26 5.65 -12.34 2.04
C LEU A 26 6.22 -12.52 3.45
N GLN A 27 6.15 -11.50 4.30
CA GLN A 27 6.54 -11.62 5.71
C GLN A 27 5.67 -12.64 6.45
N ASP A 28 4.34 -12.59 6.26
CA ASP A 28 3.44 -13.57 6.87
C ASP A 28 3.74 -15.00 6.40
N ILE A 29 4.07 -15.20 5.12
CA ILE A 29 4.52 -16.52 4.61
C ILE A 29 5.84 -16.92 5.27
N TYR A 30 6.81 -16.01 5.36
CA TYR A 30 8.12 -16.28 5.96
C TYR A 30 8.01 -16.81 7.39
N PHE A 31 7.15 -16.19 8.21
CA PHE A 31 6.96 -16.60 9.59
C PHE A 31 6.16 -17.89 9.76
N LYS A 32 5.27 -18.23 8.80
CA LYS A 32 4.41 -19.42 8.88
C LYS A 32 5.02 -20.67 8.23
N THR A 33 5.88 -20.50 7.23
CA THR A 33 6.42 -21.64 6.49
C THR A 33 7.57 -22.33 7.24
N ASN A 34 7.65 -23.65 7.14
CA ASN A 34 8.81 -24.43 7.59
C ASN A 34 9.76 -24.78 6.43
N ASN A 35 9.37 -24.50 5.18
CA ASN A 35 10.15 -24.86 4.00
C ASN A 35 11.35 -23.90 3.82
N LYS A 36 12.57 -24.45 3.89
CA LYS A 36 13.82 -23.69 3.74
C LYS A 36 13.96 -23.01 2.37
N ASN A 37 13.48 -23.64 1.29
CA ASN A 37 13.56 -23.08 -0.06
C ASN A 37 12.66 -21.85 -0.20
N ILE A 38 11.45 -21.92 0.36
CA ILE A 38 10.51 -20.78 0.40
C ILE A 38 11.13 -19.63 1.21
N LYS A 39 11.68 -19.92 2.40
CA LYS A 39 12.37 -18.90 3.22
C LYS A 39 13.53 -18.23 2.47
N LYS A 40 14.34 -19.01 1.75
CA LYS A 40 15.46 -18.49 0.97
C LYS A 40 14.99 -17.55 -0.14
N SER A 41 13.95 -17.95 -0.88
CA SER A 41 13.35 -17.10 -1.92
C SER A 41 12.81 -15.80 -1.33
N ILE A 42 12.05 -15.89 -0.24
CA ILE A 42 11.49 -14.70 0.42
C ILE A 42 12.61 -13.78 0.93
N ASN A 43 13.66 -14.32 1.57
CA ASN A 43 14.80 -13.53 2.06
C ASN A 43 15.55 -12.79 0.94
N SER A 44 15.52 -13.28 -0.31
CA SER A 44 16.08 -12.55 -1.45
C SER A 44 15.20 -11.39 -1.92
N ALA A 45 13.87 -11.54 -1.84
CA ALA A 45 12.91 -10.55 -2.31
C ALA A 45 12.61 -9.45 -1.27
N LEU A 46 12.55 -9.81 0.02
CA LEU A 46 12.14 -8.93 1.11
C LEU A 46 12.99 -7.65 1.22
N PRO A 47 14.34 -7.71 1.13
CA PRO A 47 15.19 -6.53 1.22
C PRO A 47 14.91 -5.51 0.11
N ILE A 48 14.61 -6.00 -1.10
CA ILE A 48 14.31 -5.16 -2.27
C ILE A 48 13.00 -4.41 -2.04
N LEU A 49 11.95 -5.15 -1.64
CA LEU A 49 10.64 -4.58 -1.35
C LEU A 49 10.71 -3.61 -0.17
N SER A 50 11.47 -3.94 0.86
CA SER A 50 11.49 -3.18 2.10
C SER A 50 12.31 -1.89 2.01
N LYS A 51 13.44 -1.91 1.30
CA LYS A 51 14.37 -0.77 1.19
C LYS A 51 13.69 0.48 0.61
N TYR A 52 12.81 0.30 -0.37
CA TYR A 52 12.15 1.39 -1.07
C TYR A 52 10.71 1.64 -0.61
N ASN A 53 10.15 0.79 0.25
CA ASN A 53 8.73 0.83 0.62
C ASN A 53 8.29 2.18 1.20
N LYS A 54 9.08 2.78 2.11
CA LYS A 54 8.70 4.05 2.73
C LYS A 54 8.63 5.17 1.69
N CYS A 55 9.65 5.25 0.82
CA CYS A 55 9.71 6.23 -0.25
C CYS A 55 8.58 6.01 -1.27
N SER A 56 8.32 4.75 -1.64
CA SER A 56 7.25 4.43 -2.59
C SER A 56 5.87 4.80 -2.02
N ILE A 57 5.57 4.49 -0.76
CA ILE A 57 4.31 4.91 -0.13
C ILE A 57 4.17 6.43 -0.09
N PHE A 58 5.25 7.17 0.21
CA PHE A 58 5.23 8.62 0.20
C PHE A 58 4.93 9.18 -1.22
N ILE A 59 5.55 8.61 -2.25
CA ILE A 59 5.25 8.91 -3.64
C ILE A 59 3.79 8.59 -3.96
N CYS A 60 3.28 7.45 -3.50
CA CYS A 60 1.87 7.06 -3.66
C CYS A 60 0.92 8.07 -3.03
N PHE A 61 1.26 8.64 -1.87
CA PHE A 61 0.45 9.69 -1.25
C PHE A 61 0.35 10.94 -2.13
N ILE A 62 1.47 11.39 -2.71
CA ILE A 62 1.47 12.55 -3.62
C ILE A 62 0.62 12.26 -4.87
N PHE A 63 0.81 11.10 -5.51
CA PHE A 63 0.02 10.72 -6.68
C PHE A 63 -1.47 10.56 -6.36
N PHE A 64 -1.80 10.11 -5.15
CA PHE A 64 -3.18 9.96 -4.73
C PHE A 64 -3.87 11.32 -4.52
N LEU A 65 -3.15 12.32 -3.97
CA LEU A 65 -3.65 13.70 -3.92
C LEU A 65 -3.90 14.27 -5.32
N ILE A 66 -2.98 14.02 -6.27
CA ILE A 66 -3.16 14.42 -7.67
C ILE A 66 -4.40 13.74 -8.28
N HIS A 67 -4.57 12.43 -8.03
CA HIS A 67 -5.74 11.66 -8.47
C HIS A 67 -7.06 12.27 -7.96
N ILE A 68 -7.17 12.50 -6.65
CA ILE A 68 -8.36 13.08 -6.03
C ILE A 68 -8.64 14.47 -6.61
N SER A 69 -7.61 15.32 -6.73
CA SER A 69 -7.75 16.68 -7.27
C SER A 69 -8.29 16.67 -8.71
N CYS A 70 -7.79 15.79 -9.57
CA CYS A 70 -8.23 15.66 -10.96
C CYS A 70 -9.69 15.23 -11.10
N PHE A 71 -10.23 14.49 -10.13
CA PHE A 71 -11.59 13.96 -10.14
C PHE A 71 -12.52 14.62 -9.12
N PHE A 72 -12.10 15.68 -8.43
CA PHE A 72 -12.84 16.30 -7.31
C PHE A 72 -14.31 16.57 -7.64
N ASN A 73 -14.60 17.14 -8.82
CA ASN A 73 -15.96 17.49 -9.25
C ASN A 73 -16.80 16.29 -9.75
N SER A 74 -16.20 15.12 -9.91
CA SER A 74 -16.84 13.90 -10.44
C SER A 74 -16.86 12.75 -9.44
N ILE A 75 -16.25 12.91 -8.27
CA ILE A 75 -16.17 11.88 -7.25
C ILE A 75 -17.55 11.73 -6.59
N LYS A 76 -18.25 10.64 -6.91
CA LYS A 76 -19.43 10.20 -6.15
C LYS A 76 -19.05 9.51 -4.83
N HIS A 77 -17.81 9.01 -4.72
CA HIS A 77 -17.31 8.20 -3.61
C HIS A 77 -16.32 8.95 -2.69
N PHE A 78 -16.64 10.19 -2.33
CA PHE A 78 -15.72 11.05 -1.54
C PHE A 78 -15.28 10.38 -0.22
N ASN A 79 -16.19 9.66 0.44
CA ASN A 79 -15.92 8.95 1.69
C ASN A 79 -14.88 7.83 1.54
N LEU A 80 -14.88 7.11 0.41
CA LEU A 80 -13.95 6.00 0.19
C LEU A 80 -12.53 6.51 -0.10
N ASN A 81 -12.42 7.59 -0.87
CA ASN A 81 -11.13 8.25 -1.11
C ASN A 81 -10.55 8.87 0.16
N ALA A 82 -11.38 9.47 1.02
CA ALA A 82 -10.96 9.97 2.33
C ALA A 82 -10.45 8.83 3.24
N LEU A 83 -11.11 7.67 3.20
CA LEU A 83 -10.70 6.48 3.94
C LEU A 83 -9.35 5.93 3.47
N VAL A 84 -9.12 5.84 2.16
CA VAL A 84 -7.82 5.43 1.59
C VAL A 84 -6.73 6.44 1.97
N LEU A 85 -7.04 7.74 1.95
CA LEU A 85 -6.11 8.78 2.39
C LEU A 85 -5.73 8.63 3.87
N PHE A 86 -6.71 8.34 4.73
CA PHE A 86 -6.49 8.10 6.15
C PHE A 86 -5.53 6.93 6.40
N PHE A 87 -5.72 5.80 5.70
CA PHE A 87 -4.82 4.66 5.83
C PHE A 87 -3.42 4.93 5.26
N LEU A 88 -3.31 5.67 4.15
CA LEU A 88 -2.02 6.11 3.61
C LEU A 88 -1.25 6.95 4.64
N ILE A 89 -1.93 7.89 5.31
CA ILE A 89 -1.34 8.71 6.38
C ILE A 89 -0.84 7.81 7.52
N LEU A 90 -1.67 6.88 8.00
CA LEU A 90 -1.24 5.91 9.04
C LEU A 90 0.02 5.14 8.64
N ILE A 91 0.11 4.69 7.38
CA ILE A 91 1.28 3.95 6.89
C ILE A 91 2.52 4.85 6.79
N ILE A 92 2.38 6.14 6.51
CA ILE A 92 3.50 7.10 6.43
C ILE A 92 3.97 7.53 7.83
N THR A 93 3.04 7.80 8.75
CA THR A 93 3.34 8.41 10.05
C THR A 93 4.18 7.52 10.97
N PHE A 94 4.00 6.19 10.92
CA PHE A 94 4.77 5.30 11.78
C PHE A 94 6.11 4.91 11.12
N ASP A 95 7.25 5.18 11.72
CA ASP A 95 8.53 4.60 11.28
C ASP A 95 8.68 3.17 11.80
N PHE A 96 9.22 2.24 10.99
CA PHE A 96 9.41 0.87 11.46
C PHE A 96 10.60 0.11 10.85
N ASP A 97 11.28 -0.64 11.71
CA ASP A 97 12.28 -1.64 11.37
C ASP A 97 11.63 -2.97 10.98
N ILE A 98 11.94 -3.43 9.77
CA ILE A 98 11.31 -4.56 9.07
C ILE A 98 11.25 -5.88 9.86
N PHE A 99 12.02 -6.01 10.94
CA PHE A 99 12.23 -7.26 11.69
C PHE A 99 11.66 -7.30 13.12
N PHE A 100 11.12 -6.21 13.66
CA PHE A 100 10.56 -6.21 15.03
C PHE A 100 9.02 -6.36 15.01
N LYS A 101 8.48 -7.38 15.70
CA LYS A 101 7.03 -7.50 15.90
C LYS A 101 6.56 -6.51 16.98
N SER A 102 6.48 -5.23 16.65
CA SER A 102 5.83 -4.24 17.52
C SER A 102 4.35 -4.08 17.20
N GLU A 103 3.62 -3.42 18.09
CA GLU A 103 2.24 -2.99 17.85
C GLU A 103 2.10 -2.07 16.62
N LYS A 104 3.10 -1.21 16.37
CA LYS A 104 3.14 -0.30 15.20
C LYS A 104 3.25 -1.09 13.88
N TYR A 105 3.98 -2.20 13.89
CA TYR A 105 4.06 -3.11 12.75
C TYR A 105 2.69 -3.74 12.43
N LEU A 106 1.97 -4.19 13.46
CA LEU A 106 0.65 -4.78 13.31
C LEU A 106 -0.35 -3.78 12.70
N LEU A 107 -0.36 -2.54 13.19
CA LEU A 107 -1.22 -1.47 12.67
C LEU A 107 -0.99 -1.19 11.19
N LYS A 108 0.27 -1.06 10.75
CA LYS A 108 0.58 -0.87 9.33
C LYS A 108 0.16 -2.05 8.47
N LYS A 109 0.41 -3.27 8.96
CA LYS A 109 0.03 -4.49 8.24
C LYS A 109 -1.48 -4.53 8.02
N ILE A 110 -2.26 -4.27 9.07
CA ILE A 110 -3.73 -4.19 8.98
C ILE A 110 -4.15 -3.09 8.01
N ALA A 111 -3.56 -1.89 8.10
CA ALA A 111 -3.86 -0.79 7.18
C ALA A 111 -3.56 -1.16 5.72
N SER A 112 -2.43 -1.81 5.43
CA SER A 112 -2.06 -2.27 4.09
C SER A 112 -3.09 -3.27 3.53
N TYR A 113 -3.49 -4.26 4.32
CA TYR A 113 -4.53 -5.22 3.92
C TYR A 113 -5.89 -4.55 3.70
N LEU A 114 -6.28 -3.63 4.59
CA LEU A 114 -7.54 -2.90 4.46
C LEU A 114 -7.57 -2.03 3.21
N ILE A 115 -6.48 -1.33 2.87
CA ILE A 115 -6.42 -0.52 1.64
C ILE A 115 -6.68 -1.37 0.40
N ILE A 116 -6.05 -2.54 0.29
CA ILE A 116 -6.27 -3.45 -0.86
C ILE A 116 -7.71 -3.95 -0.87
N PHE A 117 -8.26 -4.32 0.28
CA PHE A 117 -9.66 -4.73 0.40
C PHE A 117 -10.61 -3.63 -0.10
N PHE A 118 -10.44 -2.39 0.37
CA PHE A 118 -11.27 -1.26 -0.06
C PHE A 118 -11.09 -0.93 -1.55
N LEU A 119 -9.88 -1.06 -2.11
CA LEU A 119 -9.62 -0.91 -3.54
C LEU A 119 -10.38 -1.95 -4.36
N ILE A 120 -10.34 -3.22 -3.96
CA ILE A 120 -11.06 -4.30 -4.65
C ILE A 120 -12.56 -4.04 -4.62
N PHE A 121 -13.11 -3.66 -3.45
CA PHE A 121 -14.51 -3.28 -3.35
C PHE A 121 -14.86 -2.11 -4.26
N HIS A 122 -14.01 -1.09 -4.34
CA HIS A 122 -14.25 0.06 -5.21
C HIS A 122 -14.20 -0.26 -6.72
N ILE A 123 -13.44 -1.27 -7.12
CA ILE A 123 -13.39 -1.71 -8.53
C ILE A 123 -14.63 -2.55 -8.89
N ILE A 124 -15.18 -3.30 -7.93
CA ILE A 124 -16.30 -4.23 -8.15
C ILE A 124 -17.67 -3.52 -8.09
N LEU A 125 -17.82 -2.52 -7.22
CA LEU A 125 -19.06 -1.75 -6.98
C LEU A 125 -19.15 -0.50 -7.87
#